data_AF-A0AAU4R450-F1
#
_entry.id   AF-A0AAU4R450-F1
#
_cell.length_a   1.000
_cell.length_b   1.000
_cell.length_c   1.000
_cell.angle_alpha   90.00
_cell.angle_beta   90.00
_cell.angle_gamma   90.00
#
_symmetry.space_group_name_H-M   'P 1'
#
loop_
_entity.id
_entity.type
_entity.pdbx_description
1 polymer ?
#
loop_
_entity_poly.entity_id
_entity_poly.type
_entity_poly.pdbx_seq_one_letter_code
_entity_poly.pdbx_strand_id
1 'polypeptide(L)'
;MGDRATFTVTVANNSTTTSATGVTLTETVTGPAATVISATPGQGTCTTSAGGATCALGTLAAGARTTVTVVVEPRATGVLTDRATVSAAQSDPDTANNTATAPTTVNNSRGCTRIGTSGNDTMTGTSGTDVMCGLGGDDTINAGSGTDTVYGNFGNDRADGGLNNDTLSGGPGNDTLLGNSGNDRLDTVDNVPANDTANGGLGVDICTTDTGDARISCP
;
A
#
# COMPACT_ATOMS: atom_id res chain seq x y z
N MET A 1 -4.26 1.96 -6.01
CA MET A 1 -4.06 0.50 -6.16
C MET A 1 -2.69 0.17 -5.59
N GLY A 2 -2.52 -0.97 -4.92
CA GLY A 2 -1.29 -1.35 -4.21
C GLY A 2 -0.99 -0.57 -2.92
N ASP A 3 -1.65 0.57 -2.67
CA ASP A 3 -1.72 1.15 -1.32
C ASP A 3 -2.42 0.20 -0.34
N ARG A 4 -1.96 0.17 0.91
CA ARG A 4 -2.56 -0.64 1.97
C ARG A 4 -3.91 -0.05 2.40
N ALA A 5 -4.98 -0.81 2.19
CA ALA A 5 -6.26 -0.54 2.82
C ALA A 5 -6.24 -1.07 4.26
N THR A 6 -6.67 -0.24 5.22
CA THR A 6 -6.74 -0.62 6.63
C THR A 6 -8.20 -0.65 7.08
N PHE A 7 -8.65 -1.80 7.56
CA PHE A 7 -9.94 -1.98 8.21
C PHE A 7 -9.74 -2.12 9.71
N THR A 8 -10.55 -1.43 10.50
CA THR A 8 -10.55 -1.57 11.96
C THR A 8 -11.90 -2.10 12.39
N VAL A 9 -11.91 -3.34 12.88
CA VAL A 9 -13.10 -4.03 13.35
C VAL A 9 -13.16 -3.92 14.86
N THR A 10 -14.30 -3.48 15.39
CA THR A 10 -14.53 -3.42 16.84
C THR A 10 -15.45 -4.56 17.24
N VAL A 11 -14.98 -5.42 18.14
CA VAL A 11 -15.76 -6.51 18.73
C VAL A 11 -16.14 -6.14 20.15
N ALA A 12 -17.42 -6.20 20.46
CA ALA A 12 -17.95 -5.78 21.76
C ALA A 12 -18.80 -6.88 22.39
N ASN A 13 -18.62 -7.11 23.69
CA ASN A 13 -19.59 -7.83 24.50
C ASN A 13 -20.53 -6.80 25.15
N ASN A 14 -21.73 -6.64 24.60
CA ASN A 14 -22.71 -5.68 25.11
C ASN A 14 -23.52 -6.21 26.32
N SER A 15 -23.28 -7.44 26.78
CA SER A 15 -23.88 -7.93 28.02
C SER A 15 -23.36 -7.11 29.21
N THR A 16 -24.24 -6.81 30.16
CA THR A 16 -23.89 -6.13 31.42
C THR A 16 -23.53 -7.10 32.54
N THR A 17 -23.78 -8.40 32.36
CA THR A 17 -23.67 -9.40 33.44
C THR A 17 -22.82 -10.61 33.06
N THR A 18 -22.71 -10.94 31.78
CA THR A 18 -22.16 -12.21 31.32
C THR A 18 -20.92 -11.97 30.47
N SER A 19 -19.83 -12.67 30.79
CA SER A 19 -18.64 -12.66 29.93
C SER A 19 -18.85 -13.54 28.70
N ALA A 20 -18.36 -13.09 27.55
CA ALA A 20 -18.29 -13.87 26.33
C ALA A 20 -16.94 -14.58 26.26
N THR A 21 -16.93 -15.90 26.17
CA THR A 21 -15.73 -16.75 26.13
C THR A 21 -15.61 -17.44 24.77
N GLY A 22 -14.39 -17.77 24.37
CA GLY A 22 -14.15 -18.39 23.06
C GLY A 22 -14.52 -17.46 21.90
N VAL A 23 -14.40 -16.15 22.12
CA VAL A 23 -14.72 -15.13 21.13
C VAL A 23 -13.79 -15.31 19.94
N THR A 24 -14.37 -15.55 18.78
CA THR A 24 -13.67 -15.76 17.52
C THR A 24 -14.21 -14.79 16.48
N LEU A 25 -13.31 -14.03 15.87
CA LEU A 25 -13.61 -13.16 14.73
C LEU A 25 -13.10 -13.82 13.46
N THR A 26 -13.95 -13.87 12.44
CA THR A 26 -13.60 -14.33 11.10
C THR A 26 -13.79 -13.18 10.13
N GLU A 27 -12.71 -12.84 9.44
CA GLU A 27 -12.66 -11.81 8.41
C GLU A 27 -12.63 -12.46 7.03
N THR A 28 -13.48 -11.97 6.14
CA THR A 28 -13.49 -12.33 4.73
C THR A 28 -13.34 -11.07 3.89
N VAL A 29 -12.24 -11.00 3.15
CA VAL A 29 -11.94 -9.87 2.25
C VAL A 29 -12.22 -10.31 0.83
N THR A 30 -13.07 -9.56 0.13
CA THR A 30 -13.45 -9.82 -1.26
C THR A 30 -13.22 -8.59 -2.11
N GLY A 31 -13.00 -8.78 -3.41
CA GLY A 31 -12.75 -7.69 -4.33
C GLY A 31 -11.47 -7.90 -5.13
N PRO A 32 -10.95 -6.82 -5.74
CA PRO A 32 -10.05 -6.92 -6.88
C PRO A 32 -8.63 -7.32 -6.47
N ALA A 33 -8.37 -8.64 -6.56
CA ALA A 33 -7.07 -9.26 -6.29
C ALA A 33 -6.49 -8.84 -4.93
N ALA A 34 -7.35 -8.85 -3.90
CA ALA A 34 -7.01 -8.47 -2.54
C ALA A 34 -6.18 -9.55 -1.86
N THR A 35 -5.10 -9.15 -1.19
CA THR A 35 -4.32 -10.03 -0.31
C THR A 35 -4.29 -9.44 1.09
N VAL A 36 -4.71 -10.20 2.11
CA VAL A 36 -4.54 -9.79 3.50
C VAL A 36 -3.06 -9.95 3.89
N ILE A 37 -2.45 -8.84 4.29
CA ILE A 37 -1.04 -8.77 4.69
C ILE A 37 -0.88 -9.05 6.18
N SER A 38 -1.75 -8.49 7.01
CA SER A 38 -1.72 -8.72 8.46
C SER A 38 -3.10 -8.55 9.09
N ALA A 39 -3.28 -9.18 10.24
CA ALA A 39 -4.40 -8.95 11.15
C ALA A 39 -3.85 -8.86 12.57
N THR A 40 -3.94 -7.67 13.17
CA THR A 40 -3.38 -7.38 14.49
C THR A 40 -4.52 -7.21 15.48
N PRO A 41 -4.71 -8.14 16.43
CA PRO A 41 -5.76 -8.02 17.42
C PRO A 41 -5.30 -7.21 18.62
N GLY A 42 -6.21 -6.46 19.24
CA GLY A 42 -5.99 -5.80 20.53
C GLY A 42 -5.88 -6.79 21.70
N GLN A 43 -6.41 -8.01 21.53
CA GLN A 43 -6.21 -9.13 22.45
C GLN A 43 -6.26 -10.48 21.73
N GLY A 44 -5.55 -11.48 22.24
CA GLY A 44 -5.51 -12.81 21.64
C GLY A 44 -4.57 -12.86 20.42
N THR A 45 -4.90 -13.72 19.45
CA THR A 45 -4.02 -13.99 18.30
C THR A 45 -4.82 -14.16 17.01
N CYS A 46 -4.24 -13.73 15.89
CA CYS A 46 -4.80 -13.93 14.56
C CYS A 46 -3.91 -14.79 13.67
N THR A 47 -4.54 -15.51 12.75
CA THR A 47 -3.90 -16.16 11.60
C THR A 47 -4.47 -15.57 10.32
N THR A 48 -3.63 -15.27 9.34
CA THR A 48 -4.05 -14.69 8.06
C THR A 48 -4.00 -15.71 6.92
N SER A 49 -4.79 -15.44 5.89
CA SER A 49 -4.77 -16.10 4.59
C SER A 49 -4.95 -15.04 3.51
N ALA A 50 -4.69 -15.34 2.24
CA ALA A 50 -4.82 -14.33 1.18
C ALA A 50 -6.20 -13.64 1.16
N GLY A 51 -7.29 -14.39 1.42
CA GLY A 51 -8.67 -13.89 1.36
C GLY A 51 -9.28 -13.47 2.70
N GLY A 52 -8.52 -13.44 3.81
CA GLY A 52 -9.12 -13.17 5.11
C GLY A 52 -8.22 -13.43 6.31
N ALA A 53 -8.79 -13.33 7.50
CA ALA A 53 -8.11 -13.62 8.76
C ALA A 53 -9.06 -14.28 9.76
N THR A 54 -8.52 -15.09 10.66
CA THR A 54 -9.26 -15.65 11.79
C THR A 54 -8.54 -15.28 13.08
N CYS A 55 -9.26 -14.68 14.02
CA CYS A 55 -8.71 -14.18 15.27
C CYS A 55 -9.39 -14.85 16.47
N ALA A 56 -8.61 -15.57 17.25
CA ALA A 56 -9.02 -16.08 18.56
C ALA A 56 -8.83 -14.97 19.60
N LEU A 57 -9.91 -14.26 19.93
CA LEU A 57 -9.91 -13.11 20.84
C LEU A 57 -10.04 -13.54 22.31
N GLY A 58 -10.38 -14.80 22.60
CA GLY A 58 -10.42 -15.32 23.95
C GLY A 58 -11.67 -14.90 24.72
N THR A 59 -11.52 -14.26 25.88
CA THR A 59 -12.64 -13.84 26.73
C THR A 59 -12.80 -12.33 26.71
N LEU A 60 -14.03 -11.85 26.49
CA LEU A 60 -14.45 -10.47 26.67
C LEU A 60 -15.38 -10.39 27.89
N ALA A 61 -14.94 -9.65 28.92
CA ALA A 61 -15.77 -9.37 30.09
C ALA A 61 -17.07 -8.64 29.69
N ALA A 62 -18.06 -8.64 30.58
CA ALA A 62 -19.29 -7.87 30.40
C ALA A 62 -18.96 -6.39 30.14
N GLY A 63 -19.52 -5.82 29.06
CA GLY A 63 -19.28 -4.45 28.63
C GLY A 63 -17.93 -4.18 27.95
N ALA A 64 -17.05 -5.18 27.85
CA ALA A 64 -15.72 -5.02 27.27
C ALA A 64 -15.73 -4.98 25.74
N ARG A 65 -14.68 -4.37 25.17
CA ARG A 65 -14.46 -4.27 23.72
C ARG A 65 -12.99 -4.51 23.39
N THR A 66 -12.74 -5.03 22.20
CA THR A 66 -11.41 -5.10 21.58
C THR A 66 -11.50 -4.74 20.11
N THR A 67 -10.38 -4.38 19.50
CA THR A 67 -10.28 -4.14 18.06
C THR A 67 -9.45 -5.22 17.37
N VAL A 68 -9.64 -5.36 16.07
CA VAL A 68 -8.73 -6.06 15.16
C VAL A 68 -8.48 -5.14 13.97
N THR A 69 -7.20 -4.89 13.69
CA THR A 69 -6.78 -4.10 12.54
C THR A 69 -6.32 -5.02 11.42
N VAL A 70 -7.02 -5.01 10.29
CA VAL A 70 -6.73 -5.83 9.11
C VAL A 70 -6.14 -4.94 8.03
N VAL A 71 -4.97 -5.34 7.52
CA VAL A 71 -4.27 -4.63 6.45
C VAL A 71 -4.33 -5.46 5.17
N VAL A 72 -4.79 -4.83 4.10
CA VAL A 72 -5.04 -5.48 2.81
C VAL A 72 -4.33 -4.73 1.69
N GLU A 73 -3.72 -5.46 0.76
CA GLU A 73 -3.12 -4.91 -0.45
C GLU A 73 -3.95 -5.33 -1.68
N PRO A 74 -4.68 -4.41 -2.33
CA PRO A 74 -5.46 -4.70 -3.52
C PRO A 74 -4.64 -4.50 -4.81
N ARG A 75 -4.76 -5.43 -5.76
CA ARG A 75 -3.98 -5.45 -7.01
C ARG A 75 -4.79 -5.20 -8.28
N ALA A 76 -6.04 -4.78 -8.16
CA ALA A 76 -6.84 -4.30 -9.29
C ALA A 76 -7.83 -3.21 -8.85
N THR A 77 -8.39 -2.46 -9.80
CA THR A 77 -9.43 -1.47 -9.51
C THR A 77 -10.77 -2.15 -9.24
N GLY A 78 -11.58 -1.56 -8.36
CA GLY A 78 -12.91 -2.07 -8.04
C GLY A 78 -13.31 -1.75 -6.61
N VAL A 79 -14.32 -2.46 -6.11
CA VAL A 79 -14.76 -2.36 -4.72
C VAL A 79 -14.08 -3.44 -3.91
N LEU A 80 -13.27 -3.03 -2.93
CA LEU A 80 -12.72 -3.89 -1.90
C LEU A 80 -13.70 -3.93 -0.74
N THR A 81 -14.10 -5.11 -0.30
CA THR A 81 -15.09 -5.29 0.76
C THR A 81 -14.53 -6.18 1.85
N ASP A 82 -14.49 -5.64 3.06
CA ASP A 82 -14.21 -6.38 4.29
C ASP A 82 -15.52 -6.84 4.92
N ARG A 83 -15.58 -8.11 5.31
CA ARG A 83 -16.74 -8.69 6.00
C ARG A 83 -16.26 -9.41 7.26
N ALA A 84 -16.55 -8.79 8.39
CA ALA A 84 -16.31 -9.29 9.72
C ALA A 84 -17.50 -10.13 10.22
N THR A 85 -17.25 -11.32 10.76
CA THR A 85 -18.25 -12.13 11.47
C THR A 85 -17.70 -12.59 12.81
N VAL A 86 -18.44 -12.35 13.90
CA VAL A 86 -18.04 -12.75 15.25
C VAL A 86 -18.91 -13.89 15.78
N SER A 87 -18.30 -14.75 16.61
CA SER A 87 -18.97 -15.79 17.37
C SER A 87 -18.38 -15.90 18.78
N ALA A 88 -19.15 -16.46 19.71
CA ALA A 88 -18.72 -16.76 21.08
C ALA A 88 -19.45 -18.03 21.58
N ALA A 89 -19.03 -18.57 22.73
CA ALA A 89 -19.66 -19.76 23.32
C ALA A 89 -21.03 -19.47 23.93
N GLN A 90 -21.24 -18.26 24.44
CA GLN A 90 -22.52 -17.80 24.98
C GLN A 90 -23.45 -17.41 23.84
N SER A 91 -24.75 -17.66 24.01
CA SER A 91 -25.77 -17.24 23.05
C SER A 91 -25.86 -15.72 23.01
N ASP A 92 -25.72 -15.14 21.82
CA ASP A 92 -26.04 -13.74 21.58
C ASP A 92 -27.55 -13.59 21.32
N PRO A 93 -28.30 -12.79 22.11
CA PRO A 93 -29.70 -12.52 21.86
C PRO A 93 -29.98 -11.75 20.56
N ASP A 94 -29.00 -11.01 20.03
CA ASP A 94 -29.10 -10.20 18.82
C ASP A 94 -28.09 -10.67 17.77
N THR A 95 -28.41 -11.76 17.09
CA THR A 95 -27.54 -12.34 16.06
C THR A 95 -27.39 -11.47 14.82
N ALA A 96 -28.20 -10.42 14.64
CA ALA A 96 -28.13 -9.54 13.49
C ALA A 96 -26.89 -8.63 13.53
N ASN A 97 -26.33 -8.37 14.72
CA ASN A 97 -25.15 -7.54 14.89
C ASN A 97 -23.82 -8.34 14.87
N ASN A 98 -23.88 -9.66 14.70
CA ASN A 98 -22.70 -10.53 14.63
C ASN A 98 -21.91 -10.39 13.32
N THR A 99 -22.35 -9.54 12.40
CA THR A 99 -21.69 -9.33 11.12
C THR A 99 -21.66 -7.85 10.78
N ALA A 100 -20.49 -7.36 10.36
CA ALA A 100 -20.32 -6.04 9.76
C ALA A 100 -19.71 -6.19 8.36
N THR A 101 -20.01 -5.25 7.46
CA THR A 101 -19.43 -5.23 6.11
C THR A 101 -19.07 -3.80 5.75
N ALA A 102 -17.83 -3.58 5.33
CA ALA A 102 -17.29 -2.27 5.00
C ALA A 102 -16.68 -2.27 3.59
N PRO A 103 -17.30 -1.57 2.62
CA PRO A 103 -16.70 -1.40 1.29
C PRO A 103 -15.78 -0.18 1.24
N THR A 104 -14.75 -0.26 0.40
CA THR A 104 -13.94 0.88 -0.03
C THR A 104 -13.61 0.75 -1.52
N THR A 105 -13.27 1.86 -2.17
CA THR A 105 -12.95 1.86 -3.61
C THR A 105 -11.45 1.85 -3.83
N VAL A 106 -11.00 0.90 -4.64
CA VAL A 106 -9.63 0.85 -5.17
C VAL A 106 -9.64 1.45 -6.56
N ASN A 107 -8.90 2.55 -6.73
CA ASN A 107 -8.75 3.23 -8.01
C ASN A 107 -7.32 3.08 -8.56
N ASN A 108 -7.16 3.41 -9.84
CA ASN A 108 -5.88 3.58 -10.52
C ASN A 108 -5.79 5.01 -11.04
N SER A 109 -5.88 6.00 -10.14
CA SER A 109 -5.94 7.42 -10.52
C SER A 109 -4.70 7.88 -11.30
N ARG A 110 -3.54 7.30 -11.03
CA ARG A 110 -2.28 7.56 -11.75
C ARG A 110 -2.17 6.83 -13.08
N GLY A 111 -3.10 5.92 -13.40
CA GLY A 111 -3.06 5.15 -14.64
C GLY A 111 -1.86 4.18 -14.73
N CYS A 112 -1.35 3.71 -13.60
CA CYS A 112 -0.20 2.81 -13.55
C CYS A 112 -0.46 1.56 -14.42
N THR A 113 0.45 1.28 -15.36
CA THR A 113 0.48 0.06 -16.18
C THR A 113 1.24 -1.06 -15.48
N ARG A 114 2.16 -0.70 -14.57
CA ARG A 114 2.92 -1.61 -13.71
C ARG A 114 2.95 -1.08 -12.29
N ILE A 115 2.64 -1.93 -11.33
CA ILE A 115 2.42 -1.55 -9.94
C ILE A 115 3.20 -2.52 -9.06
N GLY A 116 4.03 -1.98 -8.18
CA GLY A 116 4.71 -2.71 -7.12
C GLY A 116 3.77 -3.06 -5.98
N THR A 117 4.32 -2.99 -4.78
CA THR A 117 3.71 -3.38 -3.51
C THR A 117 4.07 -2.34 -2.46
N SER A 118 3.64 -2.59 -1.25
CA SER A 118 4.00 -1.77 -0.09
C SER A 118 5.32 -2.19 0.57
N GLY A 119 6.12 -3.04 -0.07
CA GLY A 119 7.49 -3.34 0.32
C GLY A 119 8.42 -3.31 -0.89
N ASN A 120 9.70 -3.53 -0.65
CA ASN A 120 10.76 -3.35 -1.66
C ASN A 120 10.54 -4.23 -2.90
N ASP A 121 10.41 -3.59 -4.05
CA ASP A 121 10.17 -4.25 -5.34
C ASP A 121 11.34 -4.09 -6.31
N THR A 122 11.44 -5.04 -7.25
CA THR A 122 12.25 -4.89 -8.45
C THR A 122 11.33 -4.93 -9.66
N MET A 123 11.23 -3.79 -10.34
CA MET A 123 10.30 -3.59 -11.45
C MET A 123 11.06 -3.33 -12.74
N THR A 124 10.59 -3.94 -13.82
CA THR A 124 11.08 -3.68 -15.18
C THR A 124 9.90 -3.36 -16.07
N GLY A 125 10.02 -2.28 -16.83
CA GLY A 125 9.06 -1.85 -17.84
C GLY A 125 9.21 -2.64 -19.13
N THR A 126 8.72 -2.06 -20.20
CA THR A 126 8.70 -2.66 -21.53
C THR A 126 9.51 -1.81 -22.51
N SER A 127 9.32 -2.02 -23.81
CA SER A 127 9.88 -1.18 -24.85
C SER A 127 8.91 -0.11 -25.34
N GLY A 128 7.76 0.06 -24.67
CA GLY A 128 6.76 1.06 -24.98
C GLY A 128 6.42 1.88 -23.74
N THR A 129 5.59 2.90 -23.90
CA THR A 129 5.19 3.80 -22.81
C THR A 129 4.56 3.05 -21.64
N ASP A 130 5.23 3.13 -20.50
CA ASP A 130 4.80 2.59 -19.23
C ASP A 130 4.51 3.69 -18.21
N VAL A 131 3.56 3.42 -17.32
CA VAL A 131 3.36 4.19 -16.09
C VAL A 131 3.64 3.25 -14.93
N MET A 132 4.80 3.42 -14.28
CA MET A 132 5.28 2.54 -13.22
C MET A 132 5.10 3.20 -11.86
N CYS A 133 4.57 2.46 -10.90
CA CYS A 133 4.30 2.93 -9.55
C CYS A 133 4.89 1.94 -8.54
N GLY A 134 5.97 2.33 -7.85
CA GLY A 134 6.66 1.53 -6.83
C GLY A 134 5.79 1.32 -5.58
N LEU A 135 5.33 2.45 -5.02
CA LEU A 135 4.38 2.62 -3.92
C LEU A 135 5.03 2.77 -2.55
N GLY A 136 5.40 1.67 -1.90
CA GLY A 136 5.99 1.75 -0.57
C GLY A 136 7.14 0.77 -0.46
N GLY A 137 8.20 1.14 0.24
CA GLY A 137 9.41 0.32 0.32
C GLY A 137 10.50 0.89 -0.56
N ASP A 138 11.72 0.33 -0.43
CA ASP A 138 12.86 0.80 -1.23
C ASP A 138 12.87 0.06 -2.57
N ASP A 139 12.39 0.71 -3.63
CA ASP A 139 12.15 0.09 -4.91
C ASP A 139 13.33 0.25 -5.88
N THR A 140 13.52 -0.73 -6.76
CA THR A 140 14.41 -0.63 -7.92
C THR A 140 13.59 -0.75 -9.20
N ILE A 141 13.47 0.35 -9.93
CA ILE A 141 12.62 0.48 -11.11
C ILE A 141 13.48 0.77 -12.33
N ASN A 142 13.33 -0.03 -13.38
CA ASN A 142 13.88 0.22 -14.71
C ASN A 142 12.73 0.33 -15.70
N ALA A 143 12.48 1.51 -16.26
CA ALA A 143 11.36 1.73 -17.18
C ALA A 143 11.65 1.19 -18.58
N GLY A 144 12.91 1.28 -19.02
CA GLY A 144 13.41 0.56 -20.19
C GLY A 144 13.51 1.48 -21.39
N SER A 145 12.80 1.15 -22.46
CA SER A 145 12.70 2.06 -23.60
C SER A 145 11.26 2.53 -23.69
N GLY A 146 11.04 3.80 -23.98
CA GLY A 146 9.68 4.31 -24.12
C GLY A 146 9.65 5.79 -23.83
N THR A 147 8.47 6.37 -23.74
CA THR A 147 8.32 7.62 -22.99
C THR A 147 7.54 7.23 -21.77
N ASP A 148 8.25 7.10 -20.66
CA ASP A 148 7.76 6.45 -19.47
C ASP A 148 7.47 7.46 -18.36
N THR A 149 6.62 7.06 -17.43
CA THR A 149 6.36 7.81 -16.20
C THR A 149 6.61 6.89 -15.01
N VAL A 150 7.55 7.25 -14.15
CA VAL A 150 7.91 6.47 -12.96
C VAL A 150 7.58 7.26 -11.70
N TYR A 151 6.88 6.63 -10.78
CA TYR A 151 6.66 7.12 -9.42
C TYR A 151 7.28 6.12 -8.44
N GLY A 152 8.35 6.48 -7.76
CA GLY A 152 8.90 5.71 -6.63
C GLY A 152 7.88 5.63 -5.49
N ASN A 153 7.44 6.81 -5.04
CA ASN A 153 6.57 7.08 -3.89
C ASN A 153 7.32 7.01 -2.55
N PHE A 154 6.92 6.15 -1.61
CA PHE A 154 7.48 6.16 -0.27
C PHE A 154 8.62 5.14 -0.17
N GLY A 155 9.81 5.60 0.25
CA GLY A 155 10.95 4.73 0.44
C GLY A 155 12.19 5.33 -0.22
N ASN A 156 13.32 4.62 -0.14
CA ASN A 156 14.55 5.06 -0.80
C ASN A 156 14.63 4.38 -2.16
N ASP A 157 14.11 5.04 -3.17
CA ASP A 157 13.87 4.45 -4.47
C ASP A 157 15.04 4.69 -5.42
N ARG A 158 15.27 3.72 -6.29
CA ARG A 158 16.15 3.85 -7.45
C ARG A 158 15.33 3.69 -8.71
N ALA A 159 15.15 4.77 -9.46
CA ALA A 159 14.42 4.77 -10.72
C ALA A 159 15.34 5.12 -11.90
N ASP A 160 15.26 4.31 -12.94
CA ASP A 160 15.98 4.45 -14.21
C ASP A 160 14.94 4.59 -15.35
N GLY A 161 14.92 5.74 -16.02
CA GLY A 161 14.03 6.04 -17.14
C GLY A 161 14.44 5.26 -18.39
N GLY A 162 15.72 5.40 -18.78
CA GLY A 162 16.33 4.56 -19.79
C GLY A 162 16.47 5.29 -21.11
N LEU A 163 15.72 4.89 -22.14
CA LEU A 163 15.78 5.51 -23.46
C LEU A 163 14.54 6.35 -23.75
N ASN A 164 14.78 7.47 -24.43
CA ASN A 164 13.85 8.54 -24.80
C ASN A 164 13.43 9.39 -23.60
N ASN A 165 12.44 10.24 -23.80
CA ASN A 165 12.09 11.30 -22.85
C ASN A 165 11.16 10.74 -21.77
N ASP A 166 11.59 10.74 -20.53
CA ASP A 166 10.88 10.15 -19.41
C ASP A 166 10.50 11.18 -18.35
N THR A 167 9.54 10.82 -17.50
CA THR A 167 9.16 11.59 -16.30
C THR A 167 9.34 10.72 -15.06
N LEU A 168 10.23 11.12 -14.16
CA LEU A 168 10.56 10.37 -12.95
C LEU A 168 10.25 11.21 -11.73
N SER A 169 9.57 10.62 -10.76
CA SER A 169 9.32 11.21 -9.44
C SER A 169 9.77 10.24 -8.36
N GLY A 170 10.65 10.69 -7.48
CA GLY A 170 11.13 9.94 -6.32
C GLY A 170 10.02 9.82 -5.30
N GLY A 171 9.63 10.95 -4.72
CA GLY A 171 8.64 10.99 -3.63
C GLY A 171 9.37 11.15 -2.30
N PRO A 172 8.72 10.84 -1.16
CA PRO A 172 9.38 10.92 0.13
C PRO A 172 10.41 9.81 0.36
N GLY A 173 11.64 10.19 0.71
CA GLY A 173 12.73 9.27 1.02
C GLY A 173 14.07 9.73 0.42
N ASN A 174 15.09 8.87 0.44
CA ASN A 174 16.39 9.18 -0.18
C ASN A 174 16.46 8.51 -1.55
N ASP A 175 16.11 9.24 -2.59
CA ASP A 175 15.90 8.71 -3.92
C ASP A 175 17.08 8.94 -4.86
N THR A 176 17.22 8.04 -5.83
CA THR A 176 18.14 8.19 -6.96
C THR A 176 17.39 8.03 -8.27
N LEU A 177 17.22 9.13 -8.99
CA LEU A 177 16.59 9.19 -10.31
C LEU A 177 17.64 9.31 -11.41
N LEU A 178 17.56 8.44 -12.41
CA LEU A 178 18.41 8.43 -13.60
C LEU A 178 17.55 8.60 -14.85
N GLY A 179 17.66 9.74 -15.55
CA GLY A 179 16.99 9.96 -16.84
C GLY A 179 17.60 9.12 -17.96
N ASN A 180 18.94 9.02 -17.97
CA ASN A 180 19.74 8.33 -18.98
C ASN A 180 19.75 9.03 -20.34
N SER A 181 19.04 8.57 -21.36
CA SER A 181 19.12 9.15 -22.72
C SER A 181 17.79 9.75 -23.12
N GLY A 182 17.70 11.07 -23.24
CA GLY A 182 16.43 11.72 -23.50
C GLY A 182 16.45 13.16 -23.06
N ASN A 183 15.33 13.84 -23.25
CA ASN A 183 15.06 15.09 -22.56
C ASN A 183 14.09 14.78 -21.42
N ASP A 184 14.65 14.53 -20.24
CA ASP A 184 13.93 13.93 -19.13
C ASP A 184 13.44 14.97 -18.14
N ARG A 185 12.44 14.58 -17.35
CA ARG A 185 11.89 15.41 -16.28
C ARG A 185 11.96 14.66 -14.97
N LEU A 186 12.85 15.09 -14.07
CA LEU A 186 13.11 14.43 -12.79
C LEU A 186 12.62 15.33 -11.65
N ASP A 187 11.93 14.74 -10.68
CA ASP A 187 11.39 15.43 -9.50
C ASP A 187 11.69 14.63 -8.23
N THR A 188 12.51 15.19 -7.34
CA THR A 188 12.83 14.61 -6.02
C THR A 188 12.28 15.45 -4.87
N VAL A 189 11.36 16.39 -5.12
CA VAL A 189 10.91 17.30 -4.06
C VAL A 189 10.08 16.57 -3.01
N ASP A 190 10.56 16.53 -1.77
CA ASP A 190 9.87 15.98 -0.60
C ASP A 190 9.96 16.86 0.66
N ASN A 191 10.61 18.03 0.55
CA ASN A 191 10.94 18.99 1.62
C ASN A 191 12.01 18.49 2.61
N VAL A 192 12.81 17.51 2.23
CA VAL A 192 14.01 17.11 2.95
C VAL A 192 15.22 17.60 2.14
N PRO A 193 16.20 18.27 2.76
CA PRO A 193 17.38 18.73 2.04
C PRO A 193 18.49 17.68 2.01
N ALA A 194 19.16 17.56 0.86
CA ALA A 194 20.43 16.85 0.69
C ALA A 194 20.38 15.32 0.89
N ASN A 195 19.23 14.71 0.60
CA ASN A 195 19.01 13.26 0.61
C ASN A 195 18.99 12.65 -0.79
N ASP A 196 18.63 13.42 -1.81
CA ASP A 196 18.31 12.87 -3.13
C ASP A 196 19.40 13.10 -4.18
N THR A 197 19.32 12.30 -5.23
CA THR A 197 20.12 12.45 -6.46
C THR A 197 19.23 12.42 -7.69
N ALA A 198 19.24 13.50 -8.46
CA ALA A 198 18.65 13.58 -9.80
C ALA A 198 19.76 13.70 -10.84
N ASN A 199 19.90 12.69 -11.70
CA ASN A 199 20.85 12.68 -12.82
C ASN A 199 20.12 12.57 -14.15
N GLY A 200 20.05 13.68 -14.90
CA GLY A 200 19.37 13.75 -16.19
C GLY A 200 20.03 12.85 -17.25
N GLY A 201 21.36 12.89 -17.33
CA GLY A 201 22.12 12.09 -18.30
C GLY A 201 22.38 12.84 -19.62
N LEU A 202 22.11 12.19 -20.74
CA LEU A 202 22.33 12.70 -22.10
C LEU A 202 21.06 13.37 -22.61
N GLY A 203 21.15 14.67 -22.86
CA GLY A 203 20.11 15.45 -23.52
C GLY A 203 19.89 16.78 -22.80
N VAL A 204 18.67 17.29 -22.85
CA VAL A 204 18.28 18.52 -22.15
C VAL A 204 17.21 18.18 -21.12
N ASP A 205 17.66 18.06 -19.88
CA ASP A 205 16.85 17.57 -18.77
C ASP A 205 16.35 18.71 -17.87
N ILE A 206 15.23 18.46 -17.21
CA ILE A 206 14.67 19.37 -16.22
C ILE A 206 14.60 18.62 -14.89
N CYS A 207 15.40 19.05 -13.92
CA CYS A 207 15.42 18.47 -12.58
C CYS A 207 14.91 19.49 -11.56
N THR A 208 13.84 19.11 -10.87
CA THR A 208 13.26 19.84 -9.74
C THR A 208 13.65 19.09 -8.48
N THR A 209 14.40 19.73 -7.60
CA THR A 209 14.93 19.09 -6.39
C THR A 209 14.86 20.07 -5.23
N ASP A 210 14.99 19.55 -4.02
CA ASP A 210 15.14 20.36 -2.83
C ASP A 210 16.55 20.95 -2.72
N THR A 211 16.72 21.82 -1.73
CA THR A 211 18.01 22.50 -1.50
C THR A 211 19.03 21.50 -0.94
N GLY A 212 20.15 21.35 -1.63
CA GLY A 212 21.25 20.50 -1.19
C GLY A 212 21.29 19.12 -1.84
N ASP A 213 20.25 18.75 -2.59
CA ASP A 213 20.23 17.52 -3.36
C ASP A 213 21.25 17.53 -4.50
N ALA A 214 21.72 16.34 -4.86
CA ALA A 214 22.64 16.17 -5.95
C ALA A 214 21.92 16.31 -7.30
N ARG A 215 22.19 17.40 -8.01
CA ARG A 215 21.71 17.65 -9.38
C ARG A 215 22.84 17.44 -10.37
N ILE A 216 22.70 16.44 -11.25
CA ILE A 216 23.75 16.00 -12.19
C ILE A 216 23.18 16.06 -13.61
N SER A 217 23.91 16.67 -14.54
CA SER A 217 23.51 16.78 -15.96
C SER A 217 22.15 17.44 -16.19
N CYS A 218 21.67 18.26 -15.25
CA CYS A 218 20.44 19.04 -15.39
C CYS A 218 20.80 20.53 -15.50
N PRO A 219 20.74 21.14 -16.70
CA PRO A 219 21.08 22.55 -16.92
C PRO A 219 20.18 23.56 -16.20
#